data_AF-A0A564W3G1-F1
#
_entry.id   AF-A0A564W3G1-F1
#
_cell.length_a   1.000
_cell.length_b   1.000
_cell.length_c   1.000
_cell.angle_alpha   90.00
_cell.angle_beta   90.00
_cell.angle_gamma   90.00
#
_symmetry.space_group_name_H-M   'P 1'
#
loop_
_entity.id
_entity.type
_entity.pdbx_description
1 polymer ?
#
loop_
_entity_poly.entity_id
_entity_poly.type
_entity_poly.pdbx_seq_one_letter_code
_entity_poly.pdbx_strand_id
1 'polypeptide(L)'
;MKSVAIPPLGCGNGGLDWQTVKELIQKKLEPIADNFTFLIYEPQRNYVQKAAVAPKLTAASLVLMKIKMGLNRCTKLRLQKAAYFMNLYLEEPYFSFQKYKYGPYAHSIDIVSRNIGEYQSFYCIN
;
A
#
# COMPACT_ATOMS: atom_id res chain seq x y z
N MET A 1 27.01 21.61 7.01
CA MET A 1 25.95 21.17 7.94
C MET A 1 24.96 20.31 7.15
N LYS A 2 24.67 19.07 7.57
CA LYS A 2 23.76 18.16 6.85
C LYS A 2 22.41 18.12 7.57
N SER A 3 21.36 18.56 6.90
CA SER A 3 19.99 18.53 7.42
C SER A 3 19.21 17.36 6.84
N VAL A 4 18.39 16.71 7.67
CA VAL A 4 17.52 15.60 7.25
C VAL A 4 16.10 15.86 7.74
N ALA A 5 15.15 15.84 6.81
CA ALA A 5 13.72 15.89 7.10
C ALA A 5 13.16 14.47 7.24
N ILE A 6 12.41 14.21 8.32
CA ILE A 6 11.83 12.91 8.63
C ILE A 6 10.30 13.05 8.71
N PRO A 7 9.55 12.43 7.79
CA PRO A 7 8.09 12.42 7.83
C PRO A 7 7.56 11.44 8.90
N PRO A 8 6.26 11.49 9.23
CA PRO A 8 5.66 10.57 10.19
C PRO A 8 5.60 9.13 9.65
N LEU A 9 6.55 8.31 10.09
CA LEU A 9 6.77 6.96 9.54
C LEU A 9 5.65 6.00 9.95
N GLY A 10 4.88 5.50 8.98
CA GLY A 10 3.88 4.45 9.20
C GLY A 10 2.63 4.86 10.00
N CYS A 11 2.49 6.12 10.40
CA CYS A 11 1.36 6.59 11.22
C CYS A 11 0.07 6.89 10.43
N GLY A 12 0.19 7.11 9.11
CA GLY A 12 -0.96 7.27 8.21
C GLY A 12 -1.53 5.91 7.78
N ASN A 13 -1.26 5.51 6.53
CA ASN A 13 -1.76 4.26 5.95
C ASN A 13 -1.30 2.98 6.68
N GLY A 14 -0.29 3.07 7.54
CA GLY A 14 0.21 1.95 8.36
C GLY A 14 -0.48 1.80 9.72
N GLY A 15 -1.22 2.82 10.18
CA GLY A 15 -1.95 2.80 11.45
C GLY A 15 -1.09 2.74 12.72
N LEU A 16 0.20 3.07 12.64
CA LEU A 16 1.06 3.14 13.82
C LEU A 16 0.72 4.34 14.69
N ASP A 17 0.87 4.18 16.00
CA ASP A 17 0.73 5.27 16.96
C ASP A 17 1.88 6.26 16.84
N TRP A 18 1.56 7.55 16.63
CA TRP A 18 2.58 8.59 16.40
C TRP A 18 3.49 8.78 17.60
N GLN A 19 2.95 8.72 18.82
CA GLN A 19 3.74 8.93 20.03
C GLN A 19 4.83 7.86 20.14
N THR A 20 4.45 6.60 19.95
CA THR A 20 5.37 5.45 19.90
C THR A 20 6.44 5.61 18.80
N VAL A 21 6.04 6.01 17.59
CA VAL A 21 6.97 6.17 16.46
C VAL A 21 7.95 7.32 16.72
N LYS A 22 7.47 8.45 17.23
CA LYS A 22 8.30 9.62 17.53
C LYS A 22 9.40 9.29 18.54
N GLU A 23 9.07 8.58 19.61
CA GLU A 23 10.03 8.14 20.63
C GLU A 23 11.11 7.22 20.03
N LEU A 24 10.71 6.29 19.18
CA LEU A 24 11.64 5.39 18.49
C LEU A 24 12.58 6.16 17.54
N ILE A 25 12.05 7.13 16.79
CA ILE A 25 12.85 7.98 15.91
C ILE A 25 13.88 8.75 16.75
N GLN A 26 13.46 9.44 17.81
CA GLN A 26 14.36 10.23 18.65
C GLN A 26 15.47 9.38 19.26
N LYS A 27 15.13 8.23 19.84
CA LYS A 27 16.10 7.30 20.43
C LYS A 27 17.15 6.78 19.43
N LYS A 28 16.78 6.64 18.16
CA LYS A 28 17.69 6.16 17.11
C LYS A 28 18.58 7.27 16.53
N LEU A 29 18.15 8.52 16.64
CA LEU A 29 18.89 9.67 16.10
C LEU A 29 19.82 10.31 17.13
N GLU A 30 19.54 10.13 18.43
CA GLU A 30 20.37 10.63 19.53
C GLU A 30 21.88 10.39 19.33
N PRO A 31 22.35 9.17 18.95
CA PRO A 31 23.79 8.90 18.84
C PRO A 31 24.50 9.65 17.70
N ILE A 32 23.75 10.28 16.78
CA ILE A 32 24.29 10.98 15.60
C ILE A 32 23.85 12.44 15.53
N ALA A 33 23.20 12.95 16.58
CA ALA A 33 22.64 14.30 16.63
C ALA A 33 23.71 15.41 16.50
N ASP A 34 24.95 15.13 16.90
CA ASP A 34 26.06 16.09 16.80
C ASP A 34 26.48 16.38 15.34
N ASN A 35 26.23 15.44 14.43
CA ASN A 35 26.66 15.52 13.04
C ASN A 35 25.56 15.99 12.08
N PHE A 36 24.30 15.95 12.52
CA PHE A 36 23.13 16.17 11.67
C PHE A 36 22.05 16.98 12.37
N THR A 37 21.36 17.82 11.61
CA THR A 37 20.16 18.51 12.09
C THR A 37 18.92 17.78 11.57
N PHE A 38 18.13 17.23 12.50
CA PHE A 38 16.91 16.49 12.17
C PHE A 38 15.66 17.36 12.32
N LEU A 39 14.84 17.42 11.27
CA LEU A 39 13.51 18.04 11.27
C LEU A 39 12.47 16.93 11.23
N ILE A 40 11.82 16.66 12.37
CA ILE A 40 10.80 15.62 12.50
C ILE A 40 9.42 16.26 12.30
N TYR A 41 8.67 15.80 11.30
CA TYR A 41 7.33 16.28 11.00
C TYR A 41 6.27 15.39 11.66
N GLU A 42 5.33 16.02 12.36
CA GLU A 42 4.21 15.33 12.97
C GLU A 42 3.08 15.08 11.96
N PRO A 43 2.30 13.99 12.10
CA PRO A 43 1.13 13.78 11.27
C PRO A 43 0.08 14.83 11.62
N GLN A 44 -0.42 15.56 10.63
CA GLN A 44 -1.57 16.44 10.90
C GLN A 44 -2.80 15.57 11.18
N ARG A 45 -3.67 16.00 12.11
CA ARG A 45 -4.86 15.24 12.56
C ARG A 45 -5.77 14.74 11.42
N ASN A 46 -5.68 15.34 10.23
CA ASN A 46 -6.43 14.98 9.03
C ASN A 46 -5.54 14.69 7.80
N TYR A 47 -4.25 14.40 7.98
CA TYR A 47 -3.36 14.10 6.85
C TYR A 47 -3.61 12.69 6.34
N VAL A 48 -4.54 12.58 5.40
CA VAL A 48 -4.65 11.42 4.52
C VAL A 48 -3.58 11.60 3.44
N GLN A 49 -2.62 10.70 3.40
CA GLN A 49 -1.58 10.71 2.38
C GLN A 49 -2.22 10.41 1.02
N LYS A 50 -2.63 11.46 0.30
CA LYS A 50 -3.13 11.36 -1.07
C LYS A 50 -1.94 11.24 -2.02
N ALA A 51 -2.10 10.39 -3.04
CA ALA A 51 -1.09 10.30 -4.09
C ALA A 51 -0.92 11.68 -4.75
N ALA A 52 0.32 12.16 -4.90
CA ALA A 52 0.59 13.44 -5.56
C ALA A 52 0.21 13.41 -7.05
N VAL A 53 0.19 12.21 -7.64
CA VAL A 53 -0.20 11.95 -9.02
C VAL A 53 -1.19 10.80 -9.02
N ALA A 54 -2.19 10.86 -9.91
CA ALA A 54 -3.16 9.79 -10.07
C ALA A 54 -2.45 8.46 -10.41
N PRO A 55 -2.72 7.35 -9.68
CA PRO A 55 -2.16 6.05 -10.00
C PRO A 55 -2.59 5.59 -11.40
N LYS A 56 -1.68 4.97 -12.15
CA LYS A 56 -1.99 4.43 -13.47
C LYS A 56 -2.80 3.15 -13.33
N LEU A 57 -4.05 3.16 -13.82
CA LEU A 57 -4.86 1.96 -13.96
C LEU A 57 -4.41 1.16 -15.18
N THR A 58 -4.48 -0.16 -15.07
CA THR A 58 -4.10 -1.12 -16.12
C THR A 58 -5.26 -2.06 -16.44
N ALA A 59 -5.15 -2.87 -17.49
CA ALA A 59 -6.12 -3.94 -17.77
C ALA A 59 -6.31 -4.87 -16.54
N ALA A 60 -5.23 -5.19 -15.84
CA ALA A 60 -5.28 -5.95 -14.58
C ALA A 60 -6.11 -5.25 -13.49
N SER A 61 -6.19 -3.92 -13.49
CA SER A 61 -7.03 -3.17 -12.55
C SER A 61 -8.52 -3.39 -12.82
N LEU A 62 -8.94 -3.31 -14.10
CA LEU A 62 -10.32 -3.61 -14.51
C LEU A 62 -10.71 -5.05 -14.17
N VAL A 63 -9.82 -5.99 -14.48
CA VAL A 63 -9.97 -7.40 -14.13
C VAL A 63 -10.20 -7.58 -12.64
N LEU A 64 -9.32 -6.99 -11.81
CA LEU A 64 -9.39 -7.12 -10.36
C LEU A 64 -10.69 -6.51 -9.81
N MET A 65 -11.14 -5.39 -10.35
CA MET A 65 -12.42 -4.76 -9.98
C MET A 65 -13.61 -5.66 -10.31
N LYS A 66 -13.63 -6.26 -11.50
CA LYS A 66 -14.72 -7.17 -11.91
C LYS A 66 -14.80 -8.40 -11.00
N ILE A 67 -13.64 -8.94 -10.60
CA ILE A 67 -13.58 -10.01 -9.59
C ILE A 67 -14.13 -9.53 -8.25
N LYS A 68 -13.70 -8.35 -7.76
CA LYS A 68 -14.16 -7.78 -6.49
C LYS A 68 -15.69 -7.63 -6.46
N MET A 69 -16.29 -7.14 -7.55
CA MET A 69 -17.74 -6.98 -7.68
C MET A 69 -18.51 -8.30 -7.63
N GLY A 70 -17.91 -9.40 -8.12
CA GLY A 70 -18.51 -10.73 -8.09
C GLY A 70 -18.33 -11.48 -6.77
N LEU A 71 -17.49 -11.00 -5.85
CA LEU A 71 -17.23 -11.66 -4.58
C LEU A 71 -18.15 -11.12 -3.48
N ASN A 72 -18.94 -12.00 -2.87
CA ASN A 72 -19.73 -11.68 -1.67
C ASN A 72 -18.89 -11.21 -0.48
N ARG A 73 -17.64 -11.69 -0.36
CA ARG A 73 -16.63 -11.25 0.60
C ARG A 73 -15.27 -11.19 -0.08
N CYS A 74 -14.71 -9.99 -0.17
CA CYS A 74 -13.40 -9.77 -0.75
C CYS A 74 -12.30 -9.79 0.33
N THR A 75 -11.73 -10.97 0.58
CA THR A 75 -10.48 -11.09 1.38
C THR A 75 -9.28 -11.25 0.45
N LYS A 76 -8.07 -10.91 0.94
CA LYS A 76 -6.82 -11.07 0.15
C LYS A 76 -6.68 -12.48 -0.43
N LEU A 77 -6.95 -13.51 0.38
CA LEU A 77 -6.86 -14.90 -0.07
C LEU A 77 -7.89 -15.21 -1.17
N ARG A 78 -9.17 -14.80 -0.99
CA ARG A 78 -10.23 -15.05 -1.99
C ARG A 78 -9.93 -14.33 -3.30
N LEU A 79 -9.41 -13.12 -3.22
CA LEU A 79 -9.01 -12.34 -4.39
C LEU A 79 -7.88 -13.02 -5.17
N GLN A 80 -6.85 -13.50 -4.47
CA GLN A 80 -5.74 -14.26 -5.05
C GLN A 80 -6.24 -15.55 -5.75
N LYS A 81 -7.16 -16.29 -5.13
CA LYS A 81 -7.73 -17.51 -5.72
C LYS A 81 -8.61 -17.21 -6.94
N ALA A 82 -9.48 -16.21 -6.85
CA ALA A 82 -10.36 -15.84 -7.94
C ALA A 82 -9.57 -15.37 -9.16
N ALA A 83 -8.54 -14.54 -8.96
CA ALA A 83 -7.65 -14.10 -10.04
C ALA A 83 -6.84 -15.27 -10.63
N TYR A 84 -6.39 -16.22 -9.80
CA TYR A 84 -5.70 -17.42 -10.29
C TYR A 84 -6.60 -18.27 -11.20
N PHE A 85 -7.83 -18.54 -10.76
CA PHE A 85 -8.78 -19.28 -11.58
C PHE A 85 -9.15 -18.53 -12.85
N MET A 86 -9.29 -17.20 -12.80
CA MET A 86 -9.53 -16.41 -14.01
C MET A 86 -8.38 -16.54 -15.01
N ASN A 87 -7.12 -16.39 -14.59
CA ASN A 87 -5.97 -16.62 -15.44
C ASN A 87 -6.03 -18.02 -16.09
N LEU A 88 -6.42 -19.04 -15.32
CA LEU A 88 -6.53 -20.42 -15.80
C LEU A 88 -7.66 -20.61 -16.82
N TYR A 89 -8.86 -20.06 -16.55
CA TYR A 89 -10.04 -20.24 -17.41
C TYR A 89 -10.01 -19.40 -18.69
N LEU A 90 -9.35 -18.24 -18.64
CA LEU A 90 -9.21 -17.37 -19.80
C LEU A 90 -7.92 -17.63 -20.58
N GLU A 91 -7.03 -18.46 -20.06
CA GLU A 91 -5.70 -18.73 -20.64
C GLU A 91 -4.85 -17.46 -20.84
N GLU A 92 -5.16 -16.39 -20.09
CA GLU A 92 -4.52 -15.08 -20.19
C GLU A 92 -3.68 -14.80 -18.93
N PRO A 93 -2.37 -14.51 -19.06
CA PRO A 93 -1.47 -14.37 -17.92
C PRO A 93 -1.51 -12.96 -17.30
N TYR A 94 -2.70 -12.45 -16.93
CA TYR A 94 -2.86 -11.12 -16.31
C TYR A 94 -1.99 -10.94 -15.05
N PHE A 95 -1.83 -12.01 -14.28
CA PHE A 95 -0.98 -12.05 -13.09
C PHE A 95 -0.02 -13.25 -13.12
N SER A 96 1.24 -13.05 -12.71
CA SER A 96 2.23 -14.14 -12.58
C SER A 96 2.15 -14.78 -11.21
N PHE A 97 1.69 -16.03 -11.15
CA PHE A 97 1.51 -16.77 -9.90
C PHE A 97 2.70 -17.68 -9.59
N GLN A 98 3.05 -17.75 -8.30
CA GLN A 98 4.00 -18.70 -7.75
C GLN A 98 3.37 -19.50 -6.60
N LYS A 99 3.89 -20.70 -6.34
CA LYS A 99 3.48 -21.50 -5.17
C LYS A 99 3.88 -20.76 -3.89
N TYR A 100 2.94 -20.58 -2.97
CA TYR A 100 3.16 -19.90 -1.70
C TYR A 100 2.40 -20.58 -0.55
N LYS A 101 2.49 -20.03 0.67
CA LYS A 101 2.02 -20.65 1.93
C LYS A 101 0.58 -21.19 1.87
N TYR A 102 -0.31 -20.49 1.17
CA TYR A 102 -1.73 -20.86 1.05
C TYR A 102 -2.12 -21.18 -0.40
N GLY A 103 -1.18 -21.64 -1.22
CA GLY A 103 -1.33 -21.97 -2.64
C GLY A 103 -0.84 -20.86 -3.57
N PRO A 104 -1.33 -20.78 -4.83
CA PRO A 104 -0.87 -19.77 -5.79
C PRO A 104 -1.06 -18.35 -5.24
N TYR A 105 -0.03 -17.53 -5.41
CA TYR A 105 0.03 -16.13 -4.99
C TYR A 105 0.75 -15.30 -6.06
N ALA A 106 0.22 -14.12 -6.35
CA ALA A 106 0.84 -13.11 -7.18
C ALA A 106 0.95 -11.80 -6.40
N HIS A 107 2.17 -11.30 -6.16
CA HIS A 107 2.37 -10.05 -5.44
C HIS A 107 1.80 -8.83 -6.20
N SER A 108 1.76 -8.91 -7.53
CA SER A 108 1.17 -7.87 -8.39
C SER A 108 -0.30 -7.59 -8.08
N ILE A 109 -1.06 -8.56 -7.57
CA ILE A 109 -2.45 -8.34 -7.13
C ILE A 109 -2.53 -7.36 -5.96
N ASP A 110 -1.60 -7.45 -5.01
CA ASP A 110 -1.58 -6.54 -3.85
C ASP A 110 -1.25 -5.11 -4.30
N ILE A 111 -0.28 -4.97 -5.23
CA ILE A 111 0.09 -3.69 -5.84
C ILE A 111 -1.10 -3.08 -6.59
N VAL A 112 -1.73 -3.85 -7.49
CA VAL A 112 -2.88 -3.38 -8.29
C VAL A 112 -4.06 -3.03 -7.38
N SER A 113 -4.34 -3.84 -6.36
CA SER A 113 -5.40 -3.53 -5.39
C SER A 113 -5.12 -2.23 -4.63
N ARG A 114 -3.85 -1.96 -4.29
CA ARG A 114 -3.43 -0.70 -3.64
C ARG A 114 -3.63 0.48 -4.58
N ASN A 115 -3.20 0.36 -5.83
CA ASN A 115 -3.34 1.41 -6.84
C ASN A 115 -4.81 1.77 -7.10
N ILE A 116 -5.71 0.78 -7.11
CA ILE A 116 -7.16 1.02 -7.21
C ILE A 116 -7.66 1.86 -6.03
N GLY A 117 -7.27 1.51 -4.79
CA GLY A 117 -7.66 2.26 -3.60
C GLY A 117 -7.08 3.67 -3.56
N GLU A 118 -5.83 3.83 -4.00
CA GLU A 118 -5.19 5.14 -4.15
C GLU A 118 -5.91 5.99 -5.22
N TYR A 119 -6.34 5.38 -6.32
CA TYR A 119 -7.07 6.06 -7.39
C TYR A 119 -8.44 6.55 -6.90
N GLN A 120 -9.19 5.67 -6.22
CA GLN A 120 -10.45 6.01 -5.56
C GLN A 120 -10.29 7.18 -4.58
N SER A 121 -9.25 7.12 -3.74
CA SER A 121 -8.94 8.17 -2.75
C SER A 121 -8.52 9.49 -3.41
N PHE A 122 -7.82 9.43 -4.54
CA PHE A 122 -7.40 10.62 -5.30
C PHE A 122 -8.61 11.41 -5.81
N TYR A 123 -9.61 10.71 -6.36
CA TYR A 123 -10.82 11.32 -6.93
C TYR A 123 -12.02 11.40 -5.95
N CYS A 124 -11.84 11.01 -4.68
CA CYS A 124 -12.91 10.96 -3.68
C CYS A 124 -14.09 10.07 -4.10
N ILE A 125 -13.81 8.95 -4.77
CA ILE A 125 -14.81 7.96 -5.20
C ILE A 125 -14.77 6.80 -4.20
N ASN A 126 -15.73 6.76 -3.28
CA ASN A 126 -15.88 5.64 -2.33
C ASN A 126 -16.93 4.64 -2.83
#